data_AF-A0A2S5LE14-F1
#
_entry.id   AF-A0A2S5LE14-F1
#
_cell.length_a   1.000
_cell.length_b   1.000
_cell.length_c   1.000
_cell.angle_alpha   90.00
_cell.angle_beta   90.00
_cell.angle_gamma   90.00
#
_symmetry.space_group_name_H-M   'P 1'
#
loop_
_entity.id
_entity.type
_entity.pdbx_description
1 polymer ?
#
loop_
_entity_poly.entity_id
_entity_poly.type
_entity_poly.pdbx_seq_one_letter_code
_entity_poly.pdbx_strand_id
1 'polypeptide(L)'
;MADMARRELLTDDERGRLFGIPEGESELIRHYTLSPAEFDLAADRRGSRNRLGFAVQLCLLRYPGFGLRAGEAVPEALLTYLAHQLGLSAAAFRDYSRRTQTRLDHAGELFGYLGLRPFIRADVPLALDLAAAAAWSTDKGEPIAHGIVEGLRSAKIILPAPDTIERAGLAGRARARRKAAEALVAPLAPEQLGRLDALLVNDAALNATRFAWLRDIPESPSTTNINDLLDRLSFVRGIGISADDAIATVHEHRFRQFVREGAVAPAFLLSDYSANRRRATLIASLIDLEMRLADAAIDMFDKLVGSLFSRARRGQERRYQA
;
A
#
# COMPACT_ATOMS: atom_id res chain seq x y z
N MET A 1 -6.55 25.13 16.23
CA MET A 1 -7.05 23.87 15.62
C MET A 1 -5.96 23.38 14.69
N ALA A 2 -5.20 22.37 15.12
CA ALA A 2 -4.19 21.77 14.26
C ALA A 2 -4.90 21.18 13.05
N ASP A 3 -4.58 21.72 11.87
CA ASP A 3 -4.94 21.13 10.59
C ASP A 3 -4.37 19.72 10.59
N MET A 4 -5.24 18.72 10.82
CA MET A 4 -4.89 17.32 10.63
C MET A 4 -4.66 17.16 9.13
N ALA A 5 -3.41 17.41 8.70
CA ALA A 5 -2.95 17.19 7.35
C ALA A 5 -3.54 15.87 6.86
N ARG A 6 -4.52 16.00 5.96
CA ARG A 6 -5.28 14.88 5.42
C ARG A 6 -4.23 13.92 4.88
N ARG A 7 -4.06 12.73 5.46
CA ARG A 7 -3.03 11.78 5.03
C ARG A 7 -3.22 11.51 3.54
N GLU A 8 -2.39 12.12 2.71
CA GLU A 8 -2.50 11.99 1.27
C GLU A 8 -2.17 10.55 0.87
N LEU A 9 -2.93 10.01 -0.08
CA LEU A 9 -2.62 8.68 -0.60
C LEU A 9 -1.47 8.80 -1.60
N LEU A 10 -1.53 9.80 -2.47
CA LEU A 10 -0.63 10.04 -3.58
C LEU A 10 0.16 11.33 -3.37
N THR A 11 1.40 11.37 -3.85
CA THR A 11 2.13 12.63 -4.06
C THR A 11 1.60 13.35 -5.31
N ASP A 12 1.92 14.63 -5.49
CA ASP A 12 1.53 15.38 -6.70
C ASP A 12 2.08 14.76 -7.98
N ASP A 13 3.29 14.22 -7.92
CA ASP A 13 3.94 13.53 -9.02
C ASP A 13 3.25 12.19 -9.36
N GLU A 14 2.84 11.42 -8.34
CA GLU A 14 2.01 10.21 -8.52
C GLU A 14 0.62 10.55 -9.07
N ARG A 15 -0.01 11.65 -8.62
CA ARG A 15 -1.27 12.14 -9.20
C ARG A 15 -1.10 12.52 -10.67
N GLY A 16 -0.02 13.20 -11.01
CA GLY A 16 0.31 13.59 -12.39
C GLY A 16 0.44 12.37 -13.30
N ARG A 17 1.17 11.34 -12.87
CA ARG A 17 1.29 10.09 -13.63
C ARG A 17 -0.03 9.33 -13.81
N LEU A 18 -0.83 9.25 -12.75
CA LEU A 18 -2.03 8.40 -12.77
C LEU A 18 -3.26 9.09 -13.39
N PHE A 19 -3.41 10.38 -13.13
CA PHE A 19 -4.60 11.16 -13.50
C PHE A 19 -4.33 12.22 -14.56
N GLY A 20 -3.06 12.51 -14.86
CA GLY A 20 -2.68 13.54 -15.82
C GLY A 20 -3.03 13.16 -17.25
N ILE A 21 -3.19 14.20 -18.07
CA ILE A 21 -3.28 14.08 -19.52
C ILE A 21 -1.84 14.10 -20.04
N PRO A 22 -1.39 13.08 -20.76
CA PRO A 22 -0.03 13.02 -21.26
C PRO A 22 0.19 14.07 -22.35
N GLU A 23 1.39 14.64 -22.39
CA GLU A 23 1.81 15.63 -23.38
C GLU A 23 2.91 15.11 -24.32
N GLY A 24 3.55 13.99 -23.95
CA GLY A 24 4.58 13.36 -24.76
C GLY A 24 4.02 12.68 -26.01
N GLU A 25 4.69 12.85 -27.15
CA GLU A 25 4.24 12.34 -28.45
C GLU A 25 3.89 10.83 -28.43
N SER A 26 4.76 10.00 -27.86
CA SER A 26 4.54 8.55 -27.76
C SER A 26 3.27 8.19 -26.99
N GLU A 27 2.96 8.92 -25.93
CA GLU A 27 1.75 8.70 -25.12
C GLU A 27 0.50 9.24 -25.83
N LEU A 28 0.61 10.39 -26.51
CA LEU A 28 -0.47 10.93 -27.34
C LEU A 28 -0.85 9.94 -28.45
N ILE A 29 0.14 9.35 -29.13
CA ILE A 29 -0.08 8.31 -30.14
C ILE A 29 -0.78 7.10 -29.51
N ARG A 30 -0.28 6.62 -28.36
CA ARG A 30 -0.83 5.44 -27.70
C ARG A 30 -2.29 5.63 -27.26
N HIS A 31 -2.63 6.79 -26.72
CA HIS A 31 -3.91 7.00 -26.03
C HIS A 31 -4.94 7.75 -26.87
N TYR A 32 -4.52 8.59 -27.82
CA TYR A 32 -5.37 9.58 -28.48
C TYR A 32 -5.43 9.51 -29.99
N THR A 33 -4.87 8.48 -30.62
CA THR A 33 -5.17 8.18 -32.02
C THR A 33 -6.63 7.74 -32.16
N LEU A 34 -7.38 8.42 -33.02
CA LEU A 34 -8.75 8.10 -33.38
C LEU A 34 -8.76 6.92 -34.35
N SER A 35 -9.60 5.93 -34.08
CA SER A 35 -9.98 4.93 -35.07
C SER A 35 -10.81 5.58 -36.20
N PRO A 36 -10.94 4.93 -37.37
CA PRO A 36 -11.78 5.45 -38.45
C PRO A 36 -13.21 5.77 -38.02
N ALA A 37 -13.84 4.90 -37.23
CA ALA A 37 -15.20 5.12 -36.73
C ALA A 37 -15.28 6.32 -35.77
N GLU A 38 -14.28 6.52 -34.92
CA GLU A 38 -14.22 7.67 -34.01
C GLU A 38 -13.96 8.98 -34.75
N PHE A 39 -13.13 8.93 -35.79
CA PHE A 39 -12.92 10.05 -36.70
C PHE A 39 -14.23 10.48 -37.36
N ASP A 40 -14.98 9.53 -37.93
CA ASP A 40 -16.27 9.80 -38.57
C ASP A 40 -17.29 10.38 -37.57
N LEU A 41 -17.39 9.79 -36.38
CA LEU A 41 -18.26 10.28 -35.30
C LEU A 41 -17.95 11.74 -34.92
N ALA A 42 -16.66 12.09 -34.85
CA ALA A 42 -16.23 13.46 -34.60
C ALA A 42 -16.48 14.37 -35.80
N ALA A 43 -16.23 13.92 -37.02
CA ALA A 43 -16.41 14.68 -38.26
C ALA A 43 -17.88 15.03 -38.55
N ASP A 44 -18.80 14.16 -38.14
CA ASP A 44 -20.25 14.37 -38.26
C ASP A 44 -20.77 15.55 -37.43
N ARG A 45 -19.98 16.03 -36.44
CA ARG A 45 -20.39 17.18 -35.64
C ARG A 45 -20.43 18.45 -36.50
N ARG A 46 -21.46 19.27 -36.28
CA ARG A 46 -21.61 20.56 -36.96
C ARG A 46 -20.60 21.59 -36.44
N GLY A 47 -19.67 21.98 -37.31
CA GLY A 47 -18.71 23.06 -37.09
C GLY A 47 -17.45 22.60 -36.34
N SER A 48 -16.31 23.21 -36.67
CA SER A 48 -14.97 22.80 -36.21
C SER A 48 -14.85 22.70 -34.68
N ARG A 49 -15.46 23.62 -33.93
CA ARG A 49 -15.44 23.59 -32.46
C ARG A 49 -16.06 22.31 -31.87
N ASN A 50 -17.15 21.84 -32.47
CA ASN A 50 -17.88 20.68 -31.98
C ASN A 50 -17.18 19.39 -32.39
N ARG A 51 -16.57 19.36 -33.58
CA ARG A 51 -15.76 18.23 -34.06
C ARG A 51 -14.56 17.99 -33.14
N LEU A 52 -13.73 19.02 -32.97
CA LEU A 52 -12.55 18.94 -32.11
C LEU A 52 -12.93 18.65 -30.65
N GLY A 53 -13.93 19.34 -30.14
CA GLY A 53 -14.37 19.14 -28.78
C GLY A 53 -14.98 17.77 -28.49
N PHE A 54 -15.70 17.18 -29.45
CA PHE A 54 -16.24 15.82 -29.33
C PHE A 54 -15.10 14.81 -29.27
N ALA A 55 -14.09 14.94 -30.15
CA ALA A 55 -12.89 14.11 -30.12
C ALA A 55 -12.12 14.24 -28.79
N VAL A 56 -11.98 15.46 -28.25
CA VAL A 56 -11.36 15.68 -26.93
C VAL A 56 -12.12 14.93 -25.84
N GLN A 57 -13.45 15.03 -25.77
CA GLN A 57 -14.24 14.30 -24.77
C GLN A 57 -14.09 12.79 -24.90
N LEU A 58 -14.16 12.26 -26.13
CA LEU A 58 -13.98 10.84 -26.43
C LEU A 58 -12.63 10.35 -25.90
N CYS A 59 -11.56 11.06 -26.23
CA CYS A 59 -10.19 10.72 -25.86
C CYS A 59 -9.99 10.74 -24.34
N LEU A 60 -10.48 11.77 -23.65
CA LEU A 60 -10.37 11.86 -22.18
C LEU A 60 -11.13 10.75 -21.45
N LEU A 61 -12.28 10.34 -21.98
CA LEU A 61 -13.05 9.20 -21.47
C LEU A 61 -12.37 7.85 -21.70
N ARG A 62 -11.55 7.72 -22.76
CA ARG A 62 -10.70 6.54 -22.97
C ARG A 62 -9.50 6.55 -22.04
N TYR A 63 -8.82 7.68 -21.94
CA TYR A 63 -7.65 7.87 -21.07
C TYR A 63 -7.49 9.35 -20.67
N PRO A 64 -7.34 9.68 -19.38
CA PRO A 64 -7.23 8.78 -18.24
C PRO A 64 -8.58 8.18 -17.76
N GLY A 65 -9.70 8.45 -18.43
CA GLY A 65 -11.00 7.90 -18.03
C GLY A 65 -11.88 8.86 -17.22
N PHE A 66 -11.52 10.15 -17.22
CA PHE A 66 -12.36 11.22 -16.68
C PHE A 66 -13.16 11.87 -17.82
N GLY A 67 -14.40 12.28 -17.54
CA GLY A 67 -15.15 13.14 -18.46
C GLY A 67 -14.67 14.60 -18.36
N LEU A 68 -14.67 15.31 -19.49
CA LEU A 68 -14.30 16.73 -19.56
C LEU A 68 -15.28 17.62 -18.76
N ARG A 69 -14.76 18.31 -17.75
CA ARG A 69 -15.53 19.24 -16.91
C ARG A 69 -15.60 20.64 -17.52
N ALA A 70 -16.50 21.46 -16.97
CA ALA A 70 -16.61 22.87 -17.34
C ALA A 70 -15.35 23.64 -16.96
N GLY A 71 -14.74 24.32 -17.92
CA GLY A 71 -13.55 25.14 -17.68
C GLY A 71 -12.29 24.35 -17.34
N GLU A 72 -12.31 23.02 -17.52
CA GLU A 72 -11.12 22.20 -17.36
C GLU A 72 -10.12 22.50 -18.48
N ALA A 73 -8.87 22.77 -18.10
CA ALA A 73 -7.80 23.04 -19.03
C ALA A 73 -7.37 21.74 -19.72
N VAL A 74 -7.36 21.76 -21.05
CA VAL A 74 -6.86 20.65 -21.87
C VAL A 74 -5.47 21.07 -22.38
N PRO A 75 -4.43 20.24 -22.23
CA PRO A 75 -3.09 20.59 -22.72
C PRO A 75 -3.08 20.89 -24.22
N GLU A 76 -2.32 21.91 -24.62
CA GLU A 76 -2.21 22.32 -26.02
C GLU A 76 -1.65 21.21 -26.91
N ALA A 77 -0.78 20.35 -26.37
CA ALA A 77 -0.24 19.19 -27.06
C ALA A 77 -1.36 18.23 -27.51
N LEU A 78 -2.32 17.93 -26.64
CA LEU A 78 -3.49 17.10 -26.97
C LEU A 78 -4.39 17.79 -28.01
N LEU A 79 -4.67 19.09 -27.82
CA LEU A 79 -5.50 19.86 -28.76
C LEU A 79 -4.89 19.89 -30.16
N THR A 80 -3.59 20.14 -30.26
CA THR A 80 -2.85 20.15 -31.52
C THR A 80 -2.87 18.78 -32.19
N TYR A 81 -2.63 17.73 -31.40
CA TYR A 81 -2.61 16.35 -31.90
C TYR A 81 -3.96 15.92 -32.50
N LEU A 82 -5.08 16.19 -31.80
CA LEU A 82 -6.42 15.87 -32.30
C LEU A 82 -6.85 16.78 -33.44
N ALA A 83 -6.48 18.05 -33.41
CA ALA A 83 -6.77 18.99 -34.49
C ALA A 83 -6.07 18.56 -35.79
N HIS A 84 -4.81 18.11 -35.71
CA HIS A 84 -4.08 17.58 -36.87
C HIS A 84 -4.77 16.34 -37.45
N GLN A 85 -5.19 15.40 -36.61
CA GLN A 85 -5.94 14.23 -37.07
C GLN A 85 -7.23 14.62 -37.82
N LEU A 86 -7.96 15.63 -37.34
CA LEU A 86 -9.23 16.08 -37.92
C LEU A 86 -9.09 17.10 -39.07
N GLY A 87 -7.87 17.54 -39.40
CA GLY A 87 -7.65 18.64 -40.37
C GLY A 87 -8.21 19.99 -39.91
N LEU A 88 -8.15 20.27 -38.61
CA LEU A 88 -8.69 21.48 -37.97
C LEU A 88 -7.59 22.33 -37.33
N SER A 89 -7.94 23.55 -36.93
CA SER A 89 -7.09 24.37 -36.05
C SER A 89 -7.40 24.07 -34.58
N ALA A 90 -6.36 23.92 -33.74
CA ALA A 90 -6.50 23.76 -32.28
C ALA A 90 -7.28 24.92 -31.64
N ALA A 91 -7.17 26.14 -32.21
CA ALA A 91 -7.90 27.32 -31.76
C ALA A 91 -9.43 27.16 -31.81
N ALA A 92 -9.95 26.22 -32.62
CA ALA A 92 -11.38 25.91 -32.67
C ALA A 92 -11.94 25.42 -31.33
N PHE A 93 -11.09 24.88 -30.44
CA PHE A 93 -11.50 24.43 -29.12
C PHE A 93 -11.88 25.58 -28.17
N ARG A 94 -11.37 26.80 -28.38
CA ARG A 94 -11.61 27.95 -27.48
C ARG A 94 -13.09 28.26 -27.25
N ASP A 95 -13.92 28.02 -28.27
CA ASP A 95 -15.37 28.25 -28.23
C ASP A 95 -16.17 26.99 -27.89
N TYR A 96 -15.50 25.85 -27.75
CA TYR A 96 -16.10 24.60 -27.26
C TYR A 96 -16.39 24.71 -25.77
N SER A 97 -17.49 24.12 -25.31
CA SER A 97 -18.01 24.19 -23.93
C SER A 97 -18.68 25.49 -23.46
N ARG A 98 -18.71 26.58 -24.26
CA ARG A 98 -19.47 27.80 -23.89
C ARG A 98 -20.96 27.55 -23.66
N ARG A 99 -21.53 26.56 -24.35
CA ARG A 99 -22.90 26.08 -24.13
C ARG A 99 -22.87 24.76 -23.39
N THR A 100 -23.34 24.77 -22.14
CA THR A 100 -23.41 23.58 -21.27
C THR A 100 -24.16 22.43 -21.94
N GLN A 101 -25.29 22.72 -22.62
CA GLN A 101 -26.13 21.70 -23.24
C GLN A 101 -25.34 20.86 -24.26
N THR A 102 -24.67 21.51 -25.23
CA THR A 102 -23.90 20.79 -26.26
C THR A 102 -22.81 19.90 -25.67
N ARG A 103 -22.13 20.36 -24.61
CA ARG A 103 -21.11 19.53 -23.93
C ARG A 103 -21.74 18.30 -23.29
N LEU A 104 -22.87 18.46 -22.61
CA LEU A 104 -23.58 17.36 -21.94
C LEU A 104 -24.19 16.38 -22.95
N ASP A 105 -24.73 16.87 -24.07
CA ASP A 105 -25.26 16.03 -25.15
C ASP A 105 -24.16 15.14 -25.73
N HIS A 106 -23.01 15.73 -26.04
CA HIS A 106 -21.84 14.99 -26.51
C HIS A 106 -21.37 13.95 -25.48
N ALA A 107 -21.32 14.32 -24.20
CA ALA A 107 -20.93 13.39 -23.15
C ALA A 107 -21.89 12.18 -23.08
N GLY A 108 -23.20 12.42 -23.14
CA GLY A 108 -24.20 11.35 -23.13
C GLY A 108 -24.08 10.41 -24.33
N GLU A 109 -23.87 10.94 -25.53
CA GLU A 109 -23.64 10.15 -26.74
C GLU A 109 -22.37 9.29 -26.62
N LEU A 110 -21.29 9.87 -26.10
CA LEU A 110 -20.02 9.17 -25.89
C LEU A 110 -20.11 8.09 -24.82
N PHE A 111 -20.92 8.28 -23.78
CA PHE A 111 -21.16 7.25 -22.79
C PHE A 111 -21.81 6.02 -23.44
N GLY A 112 -22.82 6.25 -24.29
CA GLY A 112 -23.45 5.18 -25.07
C GLY A 112 -22.47 4.48 -26.00
N TYR A 113 -21.71 5.25 -26.79
CA TYR A 113 -20.72 4.72 -27.74
C TYR A 113 -19.64 3.87 -27.06
N LEU A 114 -19.08 4.35 -25.94
CA LEU A 114 -18.01 3.65 -25.21
C LEU A 114 -18.54 2.58 -24.24
N GLY A 115 -19.86 2.45 -24.10
CA GLY A 115 -20.51 1.57 -23.12
C GLY A 115 -20.23 1.96 -21.66
N LEU A 116 -19.97 3.25 -21.40
CA LEU A 116 -19.60 3.77 -20.09
C LEU A 116 -20.81 4.23 -19.30
N ARG A 117 -20.71 4.16 -17.96
CA ARG A 117 -21.66 4.80 -17.05
C ARG A 117 -20.96 5.67 -16.00
N PRO A 118 -21.60 6.74 -15.51
CA PRO A 118 -21.07 7.53 -14.40
C PRO A 118 -20.88 6.69 -13.13
N PHE A 119 -19.87 7.04 -12.34
CA PHE A 119 -19.72 6.55 -10.97
C PHE A 119 -20.83 7.10 -10.07
N ILE A 120 -21.52 6.23 -9.33
CA ILE A 120 -22.59 6.58 -8.41
C ILE A 120 -22.27 6.13 -6.98
N ARG A 121 -23.06 6.59 -6.00
CA ARG A 121 -22.86 6.21 -4.58
C ARG A 121 -22.89 4.70 -4.35
N ALA A 122 -23.67 3.95 -5.14
CA ALA A 122 -23.73 2.50 -5.06
C ALA A 122 -22.43 1.79 -5.48
N ASP A 123 -21.51 2.48 -6.16
CA ASP A 123 -20.20 1.95 -6.58
C ASP A 123 -19.11 2.13 -5.51
N VAL A 124 -19.39 2.85 -4.42
CA VAL A 124 -18.41 3.07 -3.33
C VAL A 124 -17.92 1.74 -2.74
N PRO A 125 -18.77 0.74 -2.44
CA PRO A 125 -18.32 -0.57 -1.98
C PRO A 125 -17.35 -1.24 -2.96
N LEU A 126 -17.64 -1.19 -4.28
CA LEU A 126 -16.75 -1.72 -5.31
C LEU A 126 -15.37 -1.05 -5.26
N ALA A 127 -15.33 0.29 -5.20
CA ALA A 127 -14.07 1.02 -5.11
C ALA A 127 -13.27 0.66 -3.83
N LEU A 128 -13.95 0.44 -2.70
CA LEU A 128 -13.34 0.00 -1.44
C LEU A 128 -12.79 -1.42 -1.54
N ASP A 129 -13.50 -2.33 -2.23
CA ASP A 129 -13.06 -3.71 -2.42
C ASP A 129 -11.87 -3.79 -3.38
N LEU A 130 -11.89 -3.04 -4.48
CA LEU A 130 -10.74 -2.88 -5.38
C LEU A 130 -9.52 -2.33 -4.63
N ALA A 131 -9.73 -1.28 -3.82
CA ALA A 131 -8.67 -0.70 -2.99
C ALA A 131 -8.11 -1.70 -1.98
N ALA A 132 -8.97 -2.45 -1.29
CA ALA A 132 -8.54 -3.44 -0.29
C ALA A 132 -7.82 -4.63 -0.93
N ALA A 133 -8.26 -5.07 -2.12
CA ALA A 133 -7.59 -6.11 -2.89
C ALA A 133 -6.20 -5.65 -3.33
N ALA A 134 -6.09 -4.45 -3.92
CA ALA A 134 -4.81 -3.88 -4.32
C ALA A 134 -3.88 -3.64 -3.11
N ALA A 135 -4.44 -3.16 -1.99
CA ALA A 135 -3.68 -2.97 -0.75
C ALA A 135 -3.31 -4.28 -0.05
N TRP A 136 -3.78 -5.45 -0.47
CA TRP A 136 -3.47 -6.70 0.23
C TRP A 136 -1.95 -6.94 0.29
N SER A 137 -1.24 -6.66 -0.82
CA SER A 137 0.21 -6.90 -0.97
C SER A 137 1.09 -5.66 -0.78
N THR A 138 0.53 -4.47 -0.58
CA THR A 138 1.28 -3.21 -0.51
C THR A 138 0.61 -2.15 0.36
N ASP A 139 1.40 -1.19 0.82
CA ASP A 139 0.91 0.02 1.50
C ASP A 139 1.17 1.31 0.72
N LYS A 140 1.85 1.21 -0.41
CA LYS A 140 2.15 2.33 -1.31
C LYS A 140 0.87 2.82 -1.95
N GLY A 141 0.70 4.14 -2.03
CA GLY A 141 -0.54 4.75 -2.52
C GLY A 141 -0.76 4.53 -4.01
N GLU A 142 0.25 4.76 -4.84
CA GLU A 142 0.15 4.68 -6.30
C GLU A 142 -0.33 3.31 -6.80
N PRO A 143 0.21 2.14 -6.36
CA PRO A 143 -0.33 0.84 -6.76
C PRO A 143 -1.79 0.62 -6.33
N ILE A 144 -2.20 1.15 -5.18
CA ILE A 144 -3.58 1.03 -4.68
C ILE A 144 -4.52 1.85 -5.58
N ALA A 145 -4.16 3.11 -5.85
CA ALA A 145 -4.95 3.97 -6.72
C ALA A 145 -5.03 3.43 -8.15
N HIS A 146 -3.93 2.89 -8.67
CA HIS A 146 -3.90 2.21 -9.97
C HIS A 146 -4.85 1.00 -10.00
N GLY A 147 -4.86 0.17 -8.96
CA GLY A 147 -5.80 -0.96 -8.85
C GLY A 147 -7.27 -0.54 -8.86
N ILE A 148 -7.60 0.59 -8.23
CA ILE A 148 -8.96 1.16 -8.27
C ILE A 148 -9.29 1.64 -9.69
N VAL A 149 -8.38 2.40 -10.32
CA VAL A 149 -8.57 2.94 -11.68
C VAL A 149 -8.82 1.82 -12.69
N GLU A 150 -7.97 0.80 -12.70
CA GLU A 150 -8.10 -0.33 -13.62
C GLU A 150 -9.37 -1.14 -13.38
N GLY A 151 -9.75 -1.35 -12.11
CA GLY A 151 -10.98 -2.04 -11.76
C GLY A 151 -12.24 -1.29 -12.21
N LEU A 152 -12.27 0.04 -12.02
CA LEU A 152 -13.39 0.88 -12.47
C LEU A 152 -13.47 0.94 -14.00
N ARG A 153 -12.33 1.07 -14.70
CA ARG A 153 -12.27 1.03 -16.17
C ARG A 153 -12.76 -0.31 -16.71
N SER A 154 -12.35 -1.42 -16.10
CA SER A 154 -12.79 -2.77 -16.47
C SER A 154 -14.30 -2.94 -16.29
N ALA A 155 -14.87 -2.32 -15.25
CA ALA A 155 -16.31 -2.28 -15.00
C ALA A 155 -17.08 -1.25 -15.86
N LYS A 156 -16.41 -0.60 -16.83
CA LYS A 156 -16.96 0.45 -17.70
C LYS A 156 -17.57 1.62 -16.92
N ILE A 157 -16.94 1.98 -15.80
CA ILE A 157 -17.32 3.12 -14.97
C ILE A 157 -16.37 4.28 -15.26
N ILE A 158 -16.95 5.45 -15.56
CA ILE A 158 -16.21 6.71 -15.67
C ILE A 158 -15.61 7.02 -14.31
N LEU A 159 -14.32 7.34 -14.27
CA LEU A 159 -13.62 7.55 -13.01
C LEU A 159 -14.26 8.72 -12.22
N PRO A 160 -14.50 8.55 -10.91
CA PRO A 160 -14.92 9.65 -10.06
C PRO A 160 -13.78 10.65 -9.87
N ALA A 161 -14.04 11.79 -9.23
CA ALA A 161 -12.96 12.76 -8.94
C ALA A 161 -11.76 12.09 -8.22
N PRO A 162 -10.51 12.51 -8.49
CA PRO A 162 -9.31 11.97 -7.85
C PRO A 162 -9.41 11.81 -6.32
N ASP A 163 -9.95 12.81 -5.60
CA ASP A 163 -10.16 12.73 -4.14
C ASP A 163 -11.06 11.54 -3.72
N THR A 164 -12.02 11.13 -4.55
CA THR A 164 -12.86 9.95 -4.28
C THR A 164 -12.03 8.67 -4.38
N ILE A 165 -11.15 8.58 -5.38
CA ILE A 165 -10.22 7.45 -5.56
C ILE A 165 -9.22 7.41 -4.39
N GLU A 166 -8.64 8.55 -4.02
CA GLU A 166 -7.68 8.63 -2.91
C GLU A 166 -8.34 8.25 -1.57
N ARG A 167 -9.56 8.74 -1.29
CA ARG A 167 -10.32 8.35 -0.09
C ARG A 167 -10.64 6.85 -0.08
N ALA A 168 -11.07 6.29 -1.21
CA ALA A 168 -11.30 4.85 -1.32
C ALA A 168 -10.01 4.06 -1.08
N GLY A 169 -8.87 4.52 -1.62
CA GLY A 169 -7.56 3.92 -1.41
C GLY A 169 -7.11 3.94 0.06
N LEU A 170 -7.28 5.06 0.76
CA LEU A 170 -6.98 5.16 2.20
C LEU A 170 -7.84 4.20 3.02
N ALA A 171 -9.14 4.15 2.74
CA ALA A 171 -10.08 3.26 3.43
C ALA A 171 -9.80 1.79 3.13
N GLY A 172 -9.53 1.44 1.87
CA GLY A 172 -9.14 0.10 1.45
C GLY A 172 -7.82 -0.35 2.09
N ARG A 173 -6.83 0.54 2.17
CA ARG A 173 -5.57 0.30 2.89
C ARG A 173 -5.80 0.01 4.36
N ALA A 174 -6.66 0.79 5.03
CA ALA A 174 -7.03 0.55 6.43
C ALA A 174 -7.77 -0.79 6.60
N ARG A 175 -8.67 -1.14 5.65
CA ARG A 175 -9.39 -2.42 5.64
C ARG A 175 -8.45 -3.61 5.46
N ALA A 176 -7.49 -3.52 4.53
CA ALA A 176 -6.49 -4.57 4.31
C ALA A 176 -5.63 -4.79 5.55
N ARG A 177 -5.16 -3.72 6.20
CA ARG A 177 -4.42 -3.80 7.48
C ARG A 177 -5.23 -4.49 8.58
N ARG A 178 -6.50 -4.10 8.74
CA ARG A 178 -7.40 -4.69 9.73
C ARG A 178 -7.60 -6.19 9.47
N LYS A 179 -7.86 -6.56 8.22
CA LYS A 179 -8.05 -7.95 7.81
C LYS A 179 -6.80 -8.80 8.05
N ALA A 180 -5.60 -8.26 7.78
CA ALA A 180 -4.35 -8.96 8.07
C ALA A 180 -4.14 -9.16 9.58
N ALA A 181 -4.47 -8.15 10.40
CA ALA A 181 -4.39 -8.26 11.84
C ALA A 181 -5.40 -9.29 12.39
N GLU A 182 -6.63 -9.27 11.91
CA GLU A 182 -7.67 -10.26 12.24
C GLU A 182 -7.22 -11.68 11.85
N ALA A 183 -6.66 -11.85 10.65
CA ALA A 183 -6.21 -13.14 10.16
C ALA A 183 -5.08 -13.72 11.01
N LEU A 184 -4.11 -12.91 11.46
CA LEU A 184 -3.06 -13.36 12.38
C LEU A 184 -3.59 -13.75 13.75
N VAL A 185 -4.65 -13.09 14.23
CA VAL A 185 -5.18 -13.28 15.59
C VAL A 185 -6.18 -14.45 15.65
N ALA A 186 -6.97 -14.66 14.60
CA ALA A 186 -8.08 -15.61 14.58
C ALA A 186 -7.71 -17.07 14.94
N PRO A 187 -6.53 -17.61 14.58
CA PRO A 187 -6.17 -18.99 14.90
C PRO A 187 -5.77 -19.23 16.37
N LEU A 188 -5.49 -18.17 17.15
CA LEU A 188 -4.95 -18.31 18.51
C LEU A 188 -6.02 -18.59 19.56
N ALA A 189 -5.69 -19.48 20.49
CA ALA A 189 -6.54 -19.78 21.64
C ALA A 189 -6.60 -18.59 22.63
N PRO A 190 -7.69 -18.42 23.42
CA PRO A 190 -7.82 -17.35 24.39
C PRO A 190 -6.65 -17.24 25.38
N GLU A 191 -6.07 -18.36 25.79
CA GLU A 191 -4.91 -18.43 26.69
C GLU A 191 -3.68 -17.80 26.03
N GLN A 192 -3.45 -18.06 24.75
CA GLN A 192 -2.34 -17.48 23.99
C GLN A 192 -2.54 -15.96 23.83
N LEU A 193 -3.78 -15.53 23.55
CA LEU A 193 -4.12 -14.11 23.48
C LEU A 193 -3.89 -13.39 24.82
N GLY A 194 -4.24 -14.02 25.94
CA GLY A 194 -3.98 -13.49 27.28
C GLY A 194 -2.48 -13.36 27.56
N ARG A 195 -1.67 -14.32 27.12
CA ARG A 195 -0.20 -14.27 27.23
C ARG A 195 0.40 -13.16 26.37
N LEU A 196 -0.13 -12.95 25.16
CA LEU A 196 0.27 -11.83 24.30
C LEU A 196 -0.01 -10.48 24.99
N ASP A 197 -1.22 -10.29 25.52
CA ASP A 197 -1.57 -9.03 26.19
C ASP A 197 -0.73 -8.80 27.45
N ALA A 198 -0.37 -9.86 28.18
CA ALA A 198 0.51 -9.79 29.34
C ALA A 198 1.94 -9.33 29.01
N LEU A 199 2.39 -9.42 27.75
CA LEU A 199 3.73 -8.97 27.35
C LEU A 199 3.97 -7.49 27.58
N LEU A 200 2.89 -6.69 27.53
CA LEU A 200 2.93 -5.24 27.64
C LEU A 200 2.69 -4.76 29.07
N VAL A 201 2.36 -5.68 29.99
CA VAL A 201 2.20 -5.37 31.42
C VAL A 201 3.57 -5.36 32.07
N ASN A 202 3.77 -4.43 33.01
CA ASN A 202 5.03 -4.30 33.72
C ASN A 202 5.22 -5.50 34.66
N ASP A 203 6.39 -6.15 34.58
CA ASP A 203 6.73 -7.29 35.42
C ASP A 203 7.57 -6.80 36.61
N ALA A 204 7.11 -7.05 37.83
CA ALA A 204 7.75 -6.57 39.05
C ALA A 204 9.15 -7.19 39.27
N ALA A 205 9.37 -8.44 38.82
CA ALA A 205 10.66 -9.09 38.95
C ALA A 205 11.70 -8.56 37.95
N LEU A 206 11.23 -8.15 36.76
CA LEU A 206 12.10 -7.59 35.71
C LEU A 206 12.26 -6.06 35.81
N ASN A 207 11.39 -5.38 36.57
CA ASN A 207 11.24 -3.92 36.57
C ASN A 207 11.05 -3.33 35.15
N ALA A 208 10.45 -4.13 34.27
CA ALA A 208 10.21 -3.82 32.87
C ALA A 208 9.08 -4.71 32.33
N THR A 209 8.51 -4.35 31.18
CA THR A 209 7.58 -5.25 30.48
C THR A 209 8.31 -6.47 29.93
N ARG A 210 7.63 -7.63 29.87
CA ARG A 210 8.18 -8.84 29.26
C ARG A 210 8.59 -8.60 27.81
N PHE A 211 7.84 -7.77 27.07
CA PHE A 211 8.19 -7.38 25.71
C PHE A 211 9.50 -6.59 25.63
N ALA A 212 9.75 -5.65 26.56
CA ALA A 212 11.01 -4.92 26.62
C ALA A 212 12.20 -5.86 26.93
N TRP A 213 12.04 -6.76 27.90
CA TRP A 213 13.05 -7.75 28.27
C TRP A 213 13.41 -8.69 27.10
N LEU A 214 12.43 -9.13 26.31
CA LEU A 214 12.68 -9.97 25.13
C LEU A 214 13.52 -9.27 24.05
N ARG A 215 13.37 -7.94 23.90
CA ARG A 215 14.12 -7.16 22.91
C ARG A 215 15.53 -6.79 23.37
N ASP A 216 15.79 -6.84 24.67
CA ASP A 216 17.10 -6.61 25.27
C ASP A 216 17.93 -7.89 25.20
N ILE A 217 18.50 -8.13 24.01
CA ILE A 217 19.30 -9.32 23.68
C ILE A 217 20.76 -9.10 24.13
N PRO A 218 21.28 -9.89 25.08
CA PRO A 218 22.69 -9.78 25.51
C PRO A 218 23.67 -10.08 24.37
N GLU A 219 24.71 -9.25 24.21
CA GLU A 219 25.69 -9.37 23.12
C GLU A 219 27.03 -10.00 23.55
N SER A 220 27.42 -9.84 24.82
CA SER A 220 28.72 -10.27 25.33
C SER A 220 28.77 -11.77 25.64
N PRO A 221 29.80 -12.53 25.21
CA PRO A 221 29.88 -13.96 25.50
C PRO A 221 30.13 -14.24 26.99
N SER A 222 29.16 -14.84 27.67
CA SER A 222 29.30 -15.36 29.02
C SER A 222 28.30 -16.49 29.30
N THR A 223 28.59 -17.36 30.27
CA THR A 223 27.66 -18.43 30.67
C THR A 223 26.35 -17.87 31.22
N THR A 224 26.38 -16.70 31.86
CA THR A 224 25.16 -16.00 32.31
C THR A 224 24.34 -15.56 31.12
N ASN A 225 24.96 -14.89 30.14
CA ASN A 225 24.24 -14.35 28.99
C ASN A 225 23.65 -15.42 28.07
N ILE A 226 24.31 -16.59 27.93
CA ILE A 226 23.73 -17.69 27.16
C ILE A 226 22.50 -18.29 27.86
N ASN A 227 22.52 -18.43 29.20
CA ASN A 227 21.34 -18.88 29.95
C ASN A 227 20.20 -17.86 29.83
N ASP A 228 20.52 -16.56 29.93
CA ASP A 228 19.60 -15.45 29.72
C ASP A 228 18.93 -15.47 28.33
N LEU A 229 19.68 -15.85 27.28
CA LEU A 229 19.15 -16.05 25.93
C LEU A 229 18.24 -17.27 25.84
N LEU A 230 18.63 -18.39 26.46
CA LEU A 230 17.83 -19.62 26.49
C LEU A 230 16.52 -19.42 27.25
N ASP A 231 16.53 -18.64 28.34
CA ASP A 231 15.32 -18.28 29.09
C ASP A 231 14.36 -17.43 28.25
N ARG A 232 14.87 -16.45 27.50
CA ARG A 232 14.07 -15.65 26.55
C ARG A 232 13.49 -16.53 25.44
N LEU A 233 14.31 -17.40 24.86
CA LEU A 233 13.89 -18.29 23.79
C LEU A 233 12.83 -19.30 24.27
N SER A 234 13.02 -19.88 25.46
CA SER A 234 12.06 -20.76 26.12
C SER A 234 10.75 -20.03 26.40
N PHE A 235 10.82 -18.79 26.86
CA PHE A 235 9.63 -17.96 27.10
C PHE A 235 8.84 -17.71 25.80
N VAL A 236 9.50 -17.29 24.71
CA VAL A 236 8.86 -17.02 23.41
C VAL A 236 8.22 -18.29 22.86
N ARG A 237 8.97 -19.39 22.77
CA ARG A 237 8.46 -20.70 22.33
C ARG A 237 7.32 -21.20 23.19
N GLY A 238 7.40 -20.93 24.48
CA GLY A 238 6.36 -21.27 25.44
C GLY A 238 5.01 -20.69 25.07
N ILE A 239 4.94 -19.52 24.39
CA ILE A 239 3.66 -18.89 23.95
C ILE A 239 2.93 -19.78 22.94
N GLY A 240 3.67 -20.62 22.20
CA GLY A 240 3.10 -21.64 21.33
C GLY A 240 2.56 -21.10 20.01
N ILE A 241 3.19 -20.06 19.46
CA ILE A 241 2.79 -19.47 18.18
C ILE A 241 3.58 -20.17 17.06
N SER A 242 2.87 -20.80 16.14
CA SER A 242 3.47 -21.40 14.94
C SER A 242 3.89 -20.32 13.94
N ALA A 243 5.18 -20.20 13.67
CA ALA A 243 5.71 -19.24 12.71
C ALA A 243 5.20 -19.53 11.29
N ASP A 244 5.21 -20.80 10.88
CA ASP A 244 4.78 -21.22 9.54
C ASP A 244 3.31 -20.88 9.28
N ASP A 245 2.42 -21.17 10.24
CA ASP A 245 1.00 -20.88 10.10
C ASP A 245 0.74 -19.36 10.04
N ALA A 246 1.40 -18.59 10.90
CA ALA A 246 1.25 -17.14 10.94
C ALA A 246 1.75 -16.47 9.64
N ILE A 247 2.91 -16.89 9.13
CA ILE A 247 3.50 -16.36 7.90
C ILE A 247 2.66 -16.76 6.67
N ALA A 248 2.12 -17.99 6.63
CA ALA A 248 1.25 -18.45 5.55
C ALA A 248 -0.12 -17.74 5.51
N THR A 249 -0.58 -17.23 6.65
CA THR A 249 -1.93 -16.64 6.79
C THR A 249 -2.05 -15.25 6.16
N VAL A 250 -0.96 -14.50 6.03
CA VAL A 250 -0.97 -13.12 5.49
C VAL A 250 0.11 -12.91 4.44
N HIS A 251 -0.08 -11.93 3.57
CA HIS A 251 0.95 -11.59 2.59
C HIS A 251 2.26 -11.17 3.27
N GLU A 252 3.40 -11.63 2.76
CA GLU A 252 4.73 -11.41 3.35
C GLU A 252 5.04 -9.93 3.66
N HIS A 253 4.71 -9.02 2.73
CA HIS A 253 4.86 -7.57 2.93
C HIS A 253 4.10 -7.06 4.18
N ARG A 254 2.91 -7.60 4.46
CA ARG A 254 2.08 -7.24 5.62
C ARG A 254 2.67 -7.80 6.90
N PHE A 255 3.10 -9.06 6.89
CA PHE A 255 3.80 -9.65 8.02
C PHE A 255 5.03 -8.82 8.42
N ARG A 256 5.91 -8.53 7.45
CA ARG A 256 7.10 -7.68 7.68
C ARG A 256 6.75 -6.28 8.18
N GLN A 257 5.59 -5.75 7.83
CA GLN A 257 5.15 -4.46 8.36
C GLN A 257 4.84 -4.54 9.85
N PHE A 258 4.15 -5.59 10.31
CA PHE A 258 3.91 -5.81 11.74
C PHE A 258 5.22 -6.01 12.50
N VAL A 259 6.20 -6.73 11.92
CA VAL A 259 7.55 -6.85 12.49
C VAL A 259 8.20 -5.48 12.66
N ARG A 260 8.23 -4.65 11.60
CA ARG A 260 8.81 -3.30 11.67
C ARG A 260 8.10 -2.40 12.69
N GLU A 261 6.78 -2.50 12.78
CA GLU A 261 5.98 -1.73 13.73
C GLU A 261 6.33 -2.09 15.17
N GLY A 262 6.42 -3.38 15.50
CA GLY A 262 6.77 -3.84 16.85
C GLY A 262 8.24 -3.66 17.21
N ALA A 263 9.14 -3.63 16.22
CA ALA A 263 10.55 -3.32 16.43
C ALA A 263 10.76 -1.91 17.01
N VAL A 264 9.97 -0.92 16.54
CA VAL A 264 10.13 0.49 16.95
C VAL A 264 9.15 0.94 18.03
N ALA A 265 7.97 0.34 18.11
CA ALA A 265 6.94 0.78 19.04
C ALA A 265 7.28 0.36 20.50
N PRO A 266 7.32 1.31 21.46
CA PRO A 266 7.43 0.96 22.87
C PRO A 266 6.13 0.36 23.39
N ALA A 267 6.20 -0.35 24.53
CA ALA A 267 5.05 -1.08 25.08
C ALA A 267 3.81 -0.20 25.31
N PHE A 268 3.99 1.02 25.83
CA PHE A 268 2.87 1.95 26.05
C PHE A 268 2.15 2.32 24.76
N LEU A 269 2.88 2.54 23.65
CA LEU A 269 2.28 2.88 22.36
C LEU A 269 1.52 1.68 21.76
N LEU A 270 2.06 0.47 21.93
CA LEU A 270 1.37 -0.75 21.52
C LEU A 270 0.09 -0.96 22.31
N SER A 271 0.07 -0.62 23.61
CA SER A 271 -1.12 -0.71 24.46
C SER A 271 -2.28 0.15 23.95
N ASP A 272 -1.99 1.32 23.36
CA ASP A 272 -2.99 2.24 22.79
C ASP A 272 -3.60 1.75 21.46
N TYR A 273 -3.06 0.68 20.86
CA TYR A 273 -3.61 0.13 19.63
C TYR A 273 -4.91 -0.64 19.88
N SER A 274 -5.73 -0.79 18.83
CA SER A 274 -6.85 -1.73 18.87
C SER A 274 -6.35 -3.15 19.14
N ALA A 275 -7.14 -3.95 19.85
CA ALA A 275 -6.73 -5.28 20.31
C ALA A 275 -6.14 -6.16 19.19
N ASN A 276 -6.79 -6.25 18.04
CA ASN A 276 -6.29 -7.07 16.93
C ASN A 276 -4.99 -6.52 16.34
N ARG A 277 -4.87 -5.20 16.16
CA ARG A 277 -3.62 -4.59 15.66
C ARG A 277 -2.48 -4.84 16.63
N ARG A 278 -2.71 -4.60 17.93
CA ARG A 278 -1.74 -4.84 19.00
C ARG A 278 -1.25 -6.29 19.00
N ARG A 279 -2.19 -7.24 19.05
CA ARG A 279 -1.88 -8.68 19.07
C ARG A 279 -1.18 -9.13 17.79
N ALA A 280 -1.61 -8.69 16.61
CA ALA A 280 -0.94 -8.97 15.34
C ALA A 280 0.52 -8.45 15.32
N THR A 281 0.74 -7.24 15.80
CA THR A 281 2.10 -6.67 15.94
C THR A 281 2.95 -7.51 16.90
N LEU A 282 2.39 -7.94 18.04
CA LEU A 282 3.09 -8.80 18.99
C LEU A 282 3.40 -10.20 18.43
N ILE A 283 2.45 -10.82 17.73
CA ILE A 283 2.63 -12.13 17.06
C ILE A 283 3.83 -12.05 16.10
N ALA A 284 3.81 -11.07 15.19
CA ALA A 284 4.89 -10.90 14.22
C ALA A 284 6.23 -10.60 14.92
N SER A 285 6.21 -9.79 15.99
CA SER A 285 7.41 -9.45 16.76
C SER A 285 7.99 -10.65 17.50
N LEU A 286 7.16 -11.53 18.05
CA LEU A 286 7.62 -12.73 18.74
C LEU A 286 8.25 -13.73 17.77
N ILE A 287 7.67 -13.91 16.60
CA ILE A 287 8.23 -14.79 15.56
C ILE A 287 9.60 -14.23 15.11
N ASP A 288 9.71 -12.92 14.89
CA ASP A 288 10.99 -12.26 14.58
C ASP A 288 12.01 -12.41 15.72
N LEU A 289 11.58 -12.20 16.97
CA LEU A 289 12.43 -12.34 18.15
C LEU A 289 12.89 -13.78 18.37
N GLU A 290 12.05 -14.78 18.10
CA GLU A 290 12.44 -16.18 18.23
C GLU A 290 13.64 -16.49 17.32
N MET A 291 13.57 -16.07 16.05
CA MET A 291 14.68 -16.24 15.09
C MET A 291 15.95 -15.53 15.59
N ARG A 292 15.83 -14.26 15.98
CA ARG A 292 16.98 -13.45 16.45
C ARG A 292 17.60 -13.99 17.74
N LEU A 293 16.78 -14.48 18.66
CA LEU A 293 17.25 -15.09 19.92
C LEU A 293 17.94 -16.44 19.66
N ALA A 294 17.42 -17.25 18.73
CA ALA A 294 18.06 -18.50 18.33
C ALA A 294 19.44 -18.23 17.69
N ASP A 295 19.51 -17.28 16.75
CA ASP A 295 20.77 -16.88 16.11
C ASP A 295 21.78 -16.34 17.13
N ALA A 296 21.33 -15.47 18.04
CA ALA A 296 22.19 -14.94 19.11
C ALA A 296 22.70 -16.05 20.05
N ALA A 297 21.86 -17.04 20.38
CA ALA A 297 22.27 -18.17 21.22
C ALA A 297 23.32 -19.05 20.54
N ILE A 298 23.16 -19.32 19.24
CA ILE A 298 24.14 -20.08 18.44
C ILE A 298 25.48 -19.33 18.36
N ASP A 299 25.46 -18.05 17.98
CA ASP A 299 26.67 -17.23 17.90
C ASP A 299 27.38 -17.12 19.26
N MET A 300 26.63 -16.97 20.35
CA MET A 300 27.20 -16.92 21.69
C MET A 300 27.81 -18.26 22.12
N PHE A 301 27.16 -19.38 21.80
CA PHE A 301 27.69 -20.72 22.05
C PHE A 301 29.02 -20.93 21.31
N ASP A 302 29.09 -20.58 20.03
CA ASP A 302 30.30 -20.70 19.22
C ASP A 302 31.46 -19.89 19.79
N LYS A 303 31.19 -18.65 20.22
CA LYS A 303 32.19 -17.79 20.89
C LYS A 303 32.68 -18.39 22.21
N LEU A 304 31.78 -18.94 23.03
CA LEU A 304 32.14 -19.59 24.30
C LEU A 304 33.01 -20.82 24.08
N VAL A 305 32.63 -21.70 23.14
CA VAL A 305 33.39 -22.89 22.77
C VAL A 305 34.76 -22.51 22.21
N GLY A 306 34.84 -21.54 21.30
CA GLY A 306 36.10 -21.03 20.77
C GLY A 306 37.02 -20.46 21.85
N SER A 307 36.46 -19.79 22.87
CA SER A 307 37.23 -19.27 24.01
C SER A 307 37.80 -20.39 24.89
N LEU A 308 37.08 -21.51 25.05
CA LEU A 308 37.53 -22.67 25.80
C LEU A 308 38.71 -23.35 25.11
N PHE A 309 38.60 -23.61 23.81
CA PHE A 309 39.70 -24.17 23.01
C PHE A 309 40.92 -23.24 22.99
N SER A 310 40.70 -21.93 22.84
CA SER A 310 41.78 -20.94 22.90
C SER A 310 42.51 -20.95 24.24
N ARG A 311 41.78 -21.07 25.35
CA ARG A 311 42.37 -21.20 26.69
C ARG A 311 43.15 -22.51 26.86
N ALA A 312 42.60 -23.62 26.40
CA ALA A 312 43.26 -24.93 26.46
C ALA A 312 44.58 -24.92 25.68
N ARG A 313 44.58 -24.39 24.44
CA ARG A 313 45.78 -24.28 23.61
C ARG A 313 46.86 -23.41 24.25
N ARG A 314 46.51 -22.23 24.76
CA ARG A 314 47.46 -21.37 25.50
C ARG A 314 48.02 -22.05 26.75
N GLY A 315 47.19 -22.85 27.45
CA GLY A 315 47.64 -23.63 28.59
C GLY A 315 48.63 -24.74 28.21
N GLN A 316 48.41 -25.39 27.06
CA GLN A 316 49.32 -26.39 26.51
C GLN A 316 50.65 -25.76 26.05
N GLU A 317 50.62 -24.64 25.32
CA GLU A 317 51.82 -23.90 24.87
C GLU A 317 52.68 -23.47 26.08
N ARG A 318 52.07 -22.96 27.16
CA ARG A 318 52.81 -22.61 28.39
C ARG A 318 53.48 -23.81 29.07
N ARG A 319 52.87 -25.00 29.01
CA ARG A 319 53.44 -26.23 29.59
C ARG A 319 54.62 -26.77 28.79
N TYR A 320 54.68 -26.52 27.48
CA TYR A 320 55.83 -26.92 26.64
C TYR A 320 56.98 -25.91 26.67
N GLN A 321 56.75 -24.70 27.19
CA GLN A 321 57.76 -23.65 27.34
C GLN A 321 58.37 -23.58 28.75
N ALA A 322 57.89 -24.40 29.68
CA ALA A 322 58.39 -24.53 31.06
C ALA A 322 59.18 -25.84 31.22
#